data_AF-A0A1X9LVP2-F1
#
_entry.id   AF-A0A1X9LVP2-F1
#
_cell.length_a   1.000
_cell.length_b   1.000
_cell.length_c   1.000
_cell.angle_alpha   90.00
_cell.angle_beta   90.00
_cell.angle_gamma   90.00
#
_symmetry.space_group_name_H-M   'P 1'
#
loop_
_entity.id
_entity.type
_entity.pdbx_description
1 polymer ?
#
loop_
_entity_poly.entity_id
_entity_poly.type
_entity_poly.pdbx_seq_one_letter_code
_entity_poly.pdbx_strand_id
1 'polypeptide(L)'
;MGRSRMGAAPGWYDAGTPGRLRWWDGTQWSEHERDAAAVAPAPTPASGQGAQTGPVMGWYQPASGPVRWWDGQKWTGMRFRKDGRPGVDWANSEQPGAAWAFAIIFLGLAVFQFVLGTLAQSVNFSGAGTMLLAILWLSIAITSSAVRRIPAPTGAPLVTDIVRPLPGEQEGPGAGWYQVASTTSRWWTGARWSQYVQSRFGVRPTFHGPRSYRVYVWLSWGMVVFGVLLLIVGIVLMSLGAGASDYGLTTVVGVVALLGGILFGVLGGVLLAFSPMQRRMLLVPAAPPAA
;
A
#
# COMPACT_ATOMS: atom_id res chain seq x y z
N MET A 1 36.47 -19.69 29.01
CA MET A 1 36.42 -18.36 28.35
C MET A 1 37.00 -18.49 26.95
N GLY A 2 36.16 -18.72 25.93
CA GLY A 2 36.60 -18.76 24.53
C GLY A 2 36.12 -17.50 23.81
N ARG A 3 37.03 -16.60 23.41
CA ARG A 3 36.70 -15.50 22.50
C ARG A 3 36.47 -16.11 21.12
N SER A 4 35.22 -16.14 20.66
CA SER A 4 34.88 -16.38 19.27
C SER A 4 35.62 -15.34 18.41
N ARG A 5 36.65 -15.75 17.66
CA ARG A 5 37.24 -14.91 16.62
C ARG A 5 36.14 -14.72 15.57
N MET A 6 35.54 -13.53 15.53
CA MET A 6 34.71 -13.11 14.40
C MET A 6 35.63 -13.03 13.18
N GLY A 7 35.70 -14.13 12.42
CA GLY A 7 36.37 -14.14 11.12
C GLY A 7 35.66 -13.16 10.18
N ALA A 8 36.43 -12.44 9.38
CA ALA A 8 35.86 -11.61 8.33
C ALA A 8 34.96 -12.45 7.41
N ALA A 9 33.80 -11.92 7.02
CA ALA A 9 32.91 -12.58 6.08
C ALA A 9 33.59 -12.66 4.70
N PRO A 10 33.28 -13.67 3.86
CA PRO A 10 33.82 -13.72 2.50
C PRO A 10 33.51 -12.44 1.72
N GLY A 11 34.52 -11.82 1.10
CA GLY A 11 34.39 -10.48 0.52
C GLY A 11 35.68 -9.90 -0.06
N TRP A 12 35.56 -8.76 -0.75
CA TRP A 12 36.70 -7.97 -1.23
C TRP A 12 37.15 -7.00 -0.15
N TYR A 13 38.43 -7.02 0.18
CA TYR A 13 39.05 -6.16 1.18
C TYR A 13 40.32 -5.51 0.63
N ASP A 14 40.85 -4.52 1.34
CA ASP A 14 42.10 -3.85 0.99
C ASP A 14 43.27 -4.85 0.90
N ALA A 15 44.00 -4.84 -0.22
CA ALA A 15 45.14 -5.70 -0.47
C ALA A 15 46.46 -5.20 0.15
N GLY A 16 46.44 -4.07 0.88
CA GLY A 16 47.64 -3.41 1.42
C GLY A 16 48.42 -2.60 0.37
N THR A 17 47.96 -2.63 -0.89
CA THR A 17 48.45 -1.77 -1.97
C THR A 17 47.34 -0.78 -2.32
N PRO A 18 47.61 0.55 -2.29
CA PRO A 18 46.59 1.56 -2.59
C PRO A 18 45.89 1.30 -3.92
N GLY A 19 44.56 1.21 -3.91
CA GLY A 19 43.75 0.97 -5.11
C GLY A 19 43.62 -0.49 -5.52
N ARG A 20 44.08 -1.46 -4.71
CA ARG A 20 43.92 -2.90 -4.96
C ARG A 20 43.02 -3.54 -3.92
N LEU A 21 42.08 -4.37 -4.39
CA LEU A 21 41.27 -5.21 -3.52
C LEU A 21 41.67 -6.67 -3.70
N ARG A 22 41.73 -7.42 -2.59
CA ARG A 22 41.96 -8.86 -2.56
C ARG A 22 40.76 -9.59 -1.97
N TRP A 23 40.44 -10.76 -2.52
CA TRP A 23 39.29 -11.53 -2.08
C TRP A 23 39.63 -12.45 -0.90
N TRP A 24 38.84 -12.36 0.17
CA TRP A 24 38.83 -13.27 1.32
C TRP A 24 37.69 -14.27 1.15
N ASP A 25 37.98 -15.58 1.27
CA ASP A 25 36.97 -16.64 1.08
C ASP A 25 36.28 -17.09 2.37
N GLY A 26 36.60 -16.47 3.51
CA GLY A 26 36.13 -16.87 4.84
C GLY A 26 37.16 -17.68 5.64
N THR A 27 38.17 -18.24 4.97
CA THR A 27 39.21 -19.08 5.58
C THR A 27 40.63 -18.62 5.24
N GLN A 28 40.86 -18.11 4.02
CA GLN A 28 42.14 -17.61 3.54
C GLN A 28 41.96 -16.50 2.49
N TRP A 29 43.04 -15.75 2.27
CA TRP A 29 43.13 -14.77 1.19
C TRP A 29 43.41 -15.49 -0.12
N SER A 30 42.56 -15.31 -1.12
CA SER A 30 42.81 -15.86 -2.45
C SER A 30 43.82 -15.02 -3.22
N GLU A 31 44.39 -15.55 -4.32
CA GLU A 31 45.29 -14.80 -5.22
C GLU A 31 44.55 -13.80 -6.13
N HIS A 32 43.22 -13.78 -6.08
CA HIS A 32 42.43 -12.87 -6.90
C HIS A 32 42.57 -11.44 -6.36
N GLU A 33 43.23 -10.62 -7.14
CA GLU A 33 43.26 -9.18 -6.99
C GLU A 33 42.46 -8.51 -8.11
N ARG A 34 41.82 -7.40 -7.76
CA ARG A 34 41.26 -6.50 -8.75
C ARG A 34 41.70 -5.08 -8.44
N ASP A 35 41.87 -4.29 -9.48
CA ASP A 35 41.87 -2.85 -9.31
C ASP A 35 40.55 -2.49 -8.62
N ALA A 36 40.64 -1.77 -7.51
CA ALA A 36 39.52 -0.95 -7.09
C ALA A 36 39.29 -0.05 -8.29
N ALA A 37 38.25 -0.32 -9.07
CA ALA A 37 37.72 0.66 -10.01
C ALA A 37 37.65 2.00 -9.25
N ALA A 38 37.60 3.13 -9.95
CA ALA A 38 37.11 4.35 -9.32
C ALA A 38 35.64 4.11 -8.91
N VAL A 39 35.46 3.34 -7.83
CA VAL A 39 34.25 3.10 -7.11
C VAL A 39 33.97 4.49 -6.62
N ALA A 40 32.96 5.12 -7.22
CA ALA A 40 32.25 6.21 -6.59
C ALA A 40 32.24 5.91 -5.09
N PRO A 41 32.80 6.80 -4.26
CA PRO A 41 33.34 6.48 -2.95
C PRO A 41 32.44 5.48 -2.25
N ALA A 42 33.04 4.36 -1.78
CA ALA A 42 32.36 3.37 -0.96
C ALA A 42 31.40 4.13 -0.03
N PRO A 43 30.08 3.83 -0.01
CA PRO A 43 29.17 4.56 0.84
C PRO A 43 29.73 4.42 2.24
N THR A 44 30.29 5.51 2.73
CA THR A 44 30.58 5.73 4.12
C THR A 44 29.33 5.22 4.84
N PRO A 45 29.43 4.37 5.89
CA PRO A 45 28.27 4.15 6.74
C PRO A 45 27.68 5.52 7.00
N ALA A 46 26.42 5.74 6.67
CA ALA A 46 25.82 7.07 6.56
C ALA A 46 25.92 7.80 7.91
N SER A 47 27.07 8.39 8.18
CA SER A 47 27.42 9.25 9.31
C SER A 47 27.80 10.63 8.78
N GLY A 48 27.37 10.94 7.56
CA GLY A 48 27.61 12.21 6.87
C GLY A 48 26.44 12.55 5.95
N GLN A 49 25.21 12.49 6.46
CA GLN A 49 24.15 13.32 5.88
C GLN A 49 24.58 14.77 6.10
N GLY A 50 25.02 15.45 5.04
CA GLY A 50 25.10 16.91 5.04
C GLY A 50 23.78 17.43 5.61
N ALA A 51 23.87 18.27 6.65
CA ALA A 51 22.78 18.61 7.57
C ALA A 51 21.42 18.74 6.86
N GLN A 52 20.67 17.65 6.77
CA GLN A 52 19.27 17.71 6.40
C GLN A 52 18.60 18.40 7.57
N THR A 53 18.20 19.65 7.36
CA THR A 53 17.57 20.52 8.36
C THR A 53 16.15 20.08 8.74
N GLY A 54 15.79 18.82 8.46
CA GLY A 54 14.48 18.24 8.75
C GLY A 54 14.56 16.75 9.11
N PRO A 55 13.49 16.20 9.70
CA PRO A 55 13.44 14.80 10.10
C PRO A 55 13.56 13.87 8.90
N VAL A 56 14.45 12.88 9.02
CA VAL A 56 14.62 11.81 8.04
C VAL A 56 13.36 10.95 7.96
N MET A 57 13.17 10.23 6.86
CA MET A 57 12.05 9.28 6.74
C MET A 57 12.18 8.17 7.80
N GLY A 58 11.07 7.75 8.41
CA GLY A 58 11.15 6.77 9.48
C GLY A 58 9.88 6.57 10.29
N TRP A 59 9.94 5.64 11.23
CA TRP A 59 8.92 5.48 12.25
C TRP A 59 9.23 6.42 13.41
N TYR A 60 8.26 7.20 13.84
CA TYR A 60 8.44 8.17 14.92
C TYR A 60 7.28 8.09 15.88
N GLN A 61 7.54 8.35 17.16
CA GLN A 61 6.54 8.50 18.18
C GLN A 61 6.12 9.99 18.23
N PRO A 62 4.92 10.36 17.74
CA PRO A 62 4.44 11.73 17.88
C PRO A 62 4.20 12.06 19.36
N ALA A 63 4.19 13.36 19.70
CA ALA A 63 3.90 13.83 21.05
C ALA A 63 2.54 13.33 21.58
N SER A 64 1.57 13.14 20.68
CA SER A 64 0.27 12.54 20.98
C SER A 64 -0.02 11.37 20.03
N GLY A 65 -0.36 10.22 20.62
CA GLY A 65 -0.83 9.04 19.88
C GLY A 65 0.22 7.94 19.68
N PRO A 66 -0.02 7.00 18.76
CA PRO A 66 0.88 5.86 18.51
C PRO A 66 2.04 6.22 17.56
N VAL A 67 3.08 5.40 17.56
CA VAL A 67 4.17 5.45 16.56
C VAL A 67 3.57 5.45 15.14
N ARG A 68 4.04 6.36 14.29
CA ARG A 68 3.57 6.58 12.91
C ARG A 68 4.73 6.67 11.94
N TRP A 69 4.45 6.40 10.67
CA TRP A 69 5.43 6.56 9.60
C TRP A 69 5.41 8.00 9.07
N TRP A 70 6.58 8.65 9.12
CA TRP A 70 6.89 9.91 8.47
C TRP A 70 7.56 9.63 7.12
N ASP A 71 6.96 10.11 6.04
CA ASP A 71 7.45 9.86 4.67
C ASP A 71 8.57 10.83 4.23
N GLY A 72 9.02 11.71 5.13
CA GLY A 72 9.96 12.81 4.85
C GLY A 72 9.27 14.16 4.69
N GLN A 73 7.97 14.20 4.42
CA GLN A 73 7.21 15.44 4.21
C GLN A 73 5.96 15.53 5.10
N LYS A 74 5.31 14.41 5.37
CA LYS A 74 4.06 14.34 6.14
C LYS A 74 3.93 13.02 6.88
N TRP A 75 3.08 13.04 7.90
CA TRP A 75 2.60 11.84 8.53
C TRP A 75 1.67 11.07 7.60
N THR A 76 1.87 9.76 7.53
CA THR A 76 0.99 8.85 6.82
C THR A 76 0.01 8.17 7.78
N GLY A 77 -1.04 7.54 7.26
CA GLY A 77 -1.94 6.71 8.08
C GLY A 77 -1.34 5.37 8.51
N MET A 78 -0.04 5.12 8.25
CA MET A 78 0.66 3.95 8.76
C MET A 78 1.07 4.17 10.20
N ARG A 79 0.69 3.25 11.08
CA ARG A 79 0.94 3.34 12.52
C ARG A 79 1.16 1.99 13.17
N PHE A 80 1.74 2.00 14.37
CA PHE A 80 1.72 0.84 15.25
C PHE A 80 0.33 0.72 15.88
N ARG A 81 -0.16 -0.51 15.94
CA ARG A 81 -1.36 -0.86 16.68
C ARG A 81 -1.01 -1.13 18.15
N LYS A 82 -2.04 -1.33 18.98
CA LYS A 82 -1.88 -1.64 20.40
C LYS A 82 -1.09 -2.93 20.64
N ASP A 83 -1.09 -3.86 19.69
CA ASP A 83 -0.34 -5.12 19.71
C ASP A 83 1.13 -4.95 19.28
N GLY A 84 1.60 -3.72 19.06
CA GLY A 84 2.97 -3.42 18.62
C GLY A 84 3.24 -3.70 17.14
N ARG A 85 2.25 -4.18 16.37
CA ARG A 85 2.44 -4.49 14.95
C ARG A 85 2.18 -3.25 14.08
N PRO A 86 2.97 -3.04 13.01
CA PRO A 86 2.69 -2.00 12.04
C PRO A 86 1.40 -2.33 11.28
N GLY A 87 0.57 -1.31 11.06
CA GLY A 87 -0.69 -1.41 10.34
C GLY A 87 -1.08 -0.07 9.72
N VAL A 88 -2.28 -0.05 9.14
CA VAL A 88 -2.87 1.15 8.54
C VAL A 88 -4.10 1.57 9.35
N ASP A 89 -4.32 2.88 9.45
CA ASP A 89 -5.58 3.45 9.92
C ASP A 89 -6.73 3.00 9.02
N TRP A 90 -7.86 2.64 9.63
CA TRP A 90 -9.04 2.15 8.91
C TRP A 90 -9.60 3.17 7.91
N ALA A 91 -9.38 4.46 8.19
CA ALA A 91 -9.87 5.61 7.44
C ALA A 91 -8.74 6.41 6.79
N ASN A 92 -7.68 5.74 6.31
CA ASN A 92 -6.55 6.43 5.69
C ASN A 92 -6.79 6.69 4.20
N SER A 93 -6.72 7.96 3.79
CA SER A 93 -6.61 8.37 2.39
C SER A 93 -5.30 9.09 2.12
N GLU A 94 -4.63 8.69 1.03
CA GLU A 94 -3.45 9.41 0.55
C GLU A 94 -3.76 10.81 0.03
N GLN A 95 -5.03 11.10 -0.26
CA GLN A 95 -5.49 12.37 -0.79
C GLN A 95 -6.74 12.84 -0.01
N PRO A 96 -6.55 13.52 1.13
CA PRO A 96 -7.65 14.08 1.91
C PRO A 96 -8.54 15.00 1.09
N GLY A 97 -7.97 15.76 0.15
CA GLY A 97 -8.76 16.62 -0.76
C GLY A 97 -9.76 15.84 -1.60
N ALA A 98 -9.37 14.67 -2.14
CA ALA A 98 -10.30 13.80 -2.86
C ALA A 98 -11.39 13.24 -1.94
N ALA A 99 -11.04 12.86 -0.71
CA ALA A 99 -12.02 12.40 0.27
C ALA A 99 -13.04 13.49 0.64
N TRP A 100 -12.60 14.75 0.82
CA TRP A 100 -13.48 15.91 1.01
C TRP A 100 -14.40 16.13 -0.20
N ALA A 101 -13.87 16.06 -1.42
CA ALA A 101 -14.66 16.21 -2.64
C ALA A 101 -15.76 15.14 -2.72
N PHE A 102 -15.42 13.87 -2.49
CA PHE A 102 -16.42 12.79 -2.48
C PHE A 102 -17.46 12.97 -1.36
N ALA A 103 -17.03 13.38 -0.16
CA ALA A 103 -17.95 13.67 0.93
C ALA A 103 -18.98 14.74 0.56
N ILE A 104 -18.54 15.84 -0.06
CA ILE A 104 -19.42 16.94 -0.50
C ILE A 104 -20.36 16.47 -1.61
N ILE A 105 -19.85 15.74 -2.61
CA ILE A 105 -20.65 15.21 -3.72
C ILE A 105 -21.75 14.28 -3.19
N PHE A 106 -21.41 13.30 -2.36
CA PHE A 106 -22.38 12.37 -1.81
C PHE A 106 -23.36 13.07 -0.86
N LEU A 107 -22.91 14.04 -0.07
CA LEU A 107 -23.80 14.83 0.78
C LEU A 107 -24.83 15.60 -0.06
N GLY A 108 -24.38 16.29 -1.11
CA GLY A 108 -25.26 17.00 -2.03
C GLY A 108 -26.27 16.07 -2.71
N LEU A 109 -25.82 14.92 -3.20
CA LEU A 109 -26.69 13.89 -3.79
C LEU A 109 -27.71 13.34 -2.78
N ALA A 110 -27.30 13.10 -1.54
CA ALA A 110 -28.19 12.62 -0.49
C ALA A 110 -29.28 13.64 -0.16
N VAL A 111 -28.92 14.91 0.03
CA VAL A 111 -29.87 16.01 0.25
C VAL A 111 -30.83 16.12 -0.92
N PHE A 112 -30.33 16.10 -2.16
CA PHE A 112 -31.15 16.15 -3.36
C PHE A 112 -32.15 14.98 -3.42
N GLN A 113 -31.71 13.76 -3.15
CA GLN A 113 -32.58 12.57 -3.12
C GLN A 113 -33.66 12.65 -2.03
N PHE A 114 -33.32 13.16 -0.84
CA PHE A 114 -34.32 13.39 0.21
C PHE A 114 -35.34 14.45 -0.20
N VAL A 115 -34.91 15.57 -0.79
CA VAL A 115 -35.82 16.61 -1.29
C VAL A 115 -36.75 16.05 -2.37
N LEU A 116 -36.22 15.34 -3.37
CA LEU A 116 -37.05 14.69 -4.39
C LEU A 116 -38.04 13.67 -3.78
N GLY A 117 -37.58 12.89 -2.79
CA GLY A 117 -38.44 11.96 -2.05
C GLY A 117 -39.62 12.67 -1.38
N THR A 118 -39.37 13.80 -0.71
CA THR A 118 -40.43 14.60 -0.07
C THR A 118 -41.42 15.18 -1.08
N LEU A 119 -40.95 15.62 -2.25
CA LEU A 119 -41.80 16.14 -3.32
C LEU A 119 -42.67 15.06 -3.97
N ALA A 120 -42.17 13.82 -4.04
CA ALA A 120 -42.88 12.68 -4.61
C ALA A 120 -43.96 12.08 -3.69
N GLN A 121 -44.24 12.70 -2.53
CA GLN A 121 -45.23 12.25 -1.53
C GLN A 121 -45.11 10.76 -1.12
N SER A 122 -43.91 10.19 -1.26
CA SER A 122 -43.61 8.81 -0.87
C SER A 122 -42.58 8.82 0.26
N VAL A 123 -42.73 7.90 1.23
CA VAL A 123 -41.71 7.70 2.26
C VAL A 123 -40.50 7.04 1.57
N ASN A 124 -39.56 7.86 1.12
CA ASN A 124 -38.46 7.41 0.29
C ASN A 124 -37.14 7.45 1.08
N PHE A 125 -36.59 6.28 1.39
CA PHE A 125 -35.28 6.13 2.02
C PHE A 125 -34.13 6.15 1.01
N SER A 126 -34.40 6.55 -0.23
CA SER A 126 -33.41 6.59 -1.33
C SER A 126 -32.14 7.37 -0.95
N GLY A 127 -32.28 8.48 -0.21
CA GLY A 127 -31.17 9.30 0.25
C GLY A 127 -30.29 8.65 1.34
N ALA A 128 -30.77 7.63 2.06
CA ALA A 128 -30.09 7.09 3.23
C ALA A 128 -28.76 6.41 2.87
N GLY A 129 -28.72 5.61 1.80
CA GLY A 129 -27.50 4.96 1.34
C GLY A 129 -26.43 5.98 0.93
N THR A 130 -26.83 7.00 0.18
CA THR A 130 -25.96 8.10 -0.25
C THR A 130 -25.47 8.92 0.95
N MET A 131 -26.32 9.14 1.96
CA MET A 131 -25.95 9.83 3.21
C MET A 131 -24.89 9.03 4.00
N LEU A 132 -25.06 7.70 4.10
CA LEU A 132 -24.06 6.86 4.77
C LEU A 132 -22.70 6.91 4.05
N LEU A 133 -22.70 6.93 2.71
CA LEU A 133 -21.47 7.14 1.93
C LEU A 133 -20.86 8.53 2.20
N ALA A 134 -21.67 9.58 2.29
CA ALA A 134 -21.21 10.92 2.63
C ALA A 134 -20.53 10.94 4.01
N ILE A 135 -21.15 10.33 5.03
CA ILE A 135 -20.60 10.21 6.39
C ILE A 135 -19.29 9.42 6.40
N LEU A 136 -19.22 8.32 5.66
CA LEU A 136 -18.01 7.52 5.52
C LEU A 136 -16.85 8.35 4.93
N TRP A 137 -17.09 9.01 3.80
CA TRP A 137 -16.07 9.82 3.13
C TRP A 137 -15.67 11.04 3.96
N LEU A 138 -16.61 11.66 4.67
CA LEU A 138 -16.34 12.75 5.59
C LEU A 138 -15.44 12.27 6.75
N SER A 139 -15.71 11.08 7.30
CA SER A 139 -14.89 10.49 8.36
C SER A 139 -13.45 10.21 7.89
N ILE A 140 -13.29 9.68 6.68
CA ILE A 140 -11.99 9.47 6.03
C ILE A 140 -11.26 10.81 5.83
N ALA A 141 -11.97 11.83 5.36
CA ALA A 141 -11.41 13.15 5.11
C ALA A 141 -10.92 13.80 6.42
N ILE A 142 -11.76 13.81 7.46
CA ILE A 142 -11.44 14.39 8.78
C ILE A 142 -10.23 13.69 9.40
N THR A 143 -10.25 12.35 9.47
CA THR A 143 -9.17 11.59 10.11
C THR A 143 -7.84 11.72 9.35
N SER A 144 -7.87 11.66 8.02
CA SER A 144 -6.68 11.83 7.18
C SER A 144 -6.12 13.27 7.26
N SER A 145 -7.00 14.27 7.31
CA SER A 145 -6.59 15.66 7.54
C SER A 145 -6.01 15.87 8.94
N ALA A 146 -6.59 15.26 9.97
CA ALA A 146 -6.09 15.36 11.34
C ALA A 146 -4.68 14.79 11.49
N VAL A 147 -4.38 13.64 10.87
CA VAL A 147 -3.03 13.05 10.88
C VAL A 147 -2.00 13.99 10.24
N ARG A 148 -2.36 14.70 9.16
CA ARG A 148 -1.46 15.66 8.51
C ARG A 148 -1.20 16.94 9.29
N ARG A 149 -2.05 17.25 10.27
CA ARG A 149 -1.89 18.41 11.16
C ARG A 149 -0.97 18.12 12.35
N ILE A 150 -0.58 16.86 12.56
CA ILE A 150 0.42 16.51 13.58
C ILE A 150 1.74 17.19 13.20
N PRO A 151 2.41 17.93 14.12
CA PRO A 151 3.69 18.56 13.84
C PRO A 151 4.73 17.57 13.35
N ALA A 152 5.67 18.04 12.53
CA ALA A 152 6.78 17.20 12.06
C ALA A 152 7.54 16.58 13.26
N PRO A 153 8.00 15.32 13.14
CA PRO A 153 8.70 14.68 14.25
C PRO A 153 10.01 15.39 14.57
N THR A 154 10.38 15.37 15.84
CA THR A 154 11.69 15.81 16.33
C THR A 154 12.45 14.60 16.87
N GLY A 155 13.78 14.60 16.71
CA GLY A 155 14.65 13.52 17.18
C GLY A 155 14.87 12.40 16.17
N ALA A 156 15.37 11.26 16.66
CA ALA A 156 15.73 10.10 15.86
C ALA A 156 14.53 9.18 15.59
N PRO A 157 14.50 8.49 14.44
CA PRO A 157 13.45 7.51 14.17
C PRO A 157 13.56 6.32 15.14
N LEU A 158 12.42 5.78 15.52
CA LEU A 158 12.30 4.52 16.21
C LEU A 158 12.73 3.38 15.28
N VAL A 159 13.74 2.63 15.69
CA VAL A 159 14.24 1.48 14.96
C VAL A 159 13.95 0.21 15.76
N THR A 160 13.06 -0.63 15.25
CA THR A 160 12.71 -1.92 15.84
C THR A 160 12.82 -3.04 14.81
N ASP A 161 13.10 -4.26 15.24
CA ASP A 161 13.36 -5.37 14.32
C ASP A 161 12.15 -5.71 13.44
N ILE A 162 10.93 -5.48 13.94
CA ILE A 162 9.70 -5.73 13.19
C ILE A 162 9.54 -4.82 11.95
N VAL A 163 10.18 -3.65 11.95
CA VAL A 163 10.13 -2.71 10.82
C VAL A 163 11.40 -2.69 9.98
N ARG A 164 12.40 -3.49 10.35
CA ARG A 164 13.62 -3.69 9.58
C ARG A 164 13.39 -4.70 8.44
N PRO A 165 14.17 -4.62 7.35
CA PRO A 165 15.17 -3.59 7.09
C PRO A 165 14.55 -2.26 6.67
N LEU A 166 15.12 -1.16 7.14
CA LEU A 166 14.70 0.20 6.75
C LEU A 166 15.23 0.56 5.35
N PRO A 167 14.58 1.50 4.63
CA PRO A 167 15.14 2.05 3.41
C PRO A 167 16.53 2.64 3.66
N GLY A 168 17.50 2.28 2.83
CA GLY A 168 18.91 2.69 3.00
C GLY A 168 19.76 1.71 3.81
N GLU A 169 19.16 0.75 4.52
CA GLU A 169 19.94 -0.29 5.21
C GLU A 169 20.53 -1.26 4.18
N GLN A 170 21.85 -1.45 4.27
CA GLN A 170 22.63 -2.34 3.42
C GLN A 170 23.18 -3.50 4.23
N GLU A 171 22.87 -4.72 3.81
CA GLU A 171 23.36 -5.98 4.37
C GLU A 171 24.35 -6.68 3.44
N GLY A 172 24.29 -6.40 2.12
CA GLY A 172 25.16 -7.00 1.11
C GLY A 172 25.40 -6.11 -0.11
N PRO A 173 26.18 -6.59 -1.09
CA PRO A 173 26.38 -5.88 -2.35
C PRO A 173 25.07 -5.77 -3.14
N GLY A 174 24.95 -4.74 -3.99
CA GLY A 174 23.77 -4.52 -4.81
C GLY A 174 22.55 -4.03 -4.02
N ALA A 175 22.71 -3.47 -2.83
CA ALA A 175 21.58 -2.84 -2.13
C ALA A 175 21.06 -1.62 -2.90
N GLY A 176 19.74 -1.47 -2.99
CA GLY A 176 19.15 -0.41 -3.80
C GLY A 176 17.64 -0.50 -3.99
N TRP A 177 17.10 0.49 -4.70
CA TRP A 177 15.71 0.49 -5.15
C TRP A 177 15.59 -0.24 -6.49
N TYR A 178 14.81 -1.31 -6.52
CA TYR A 178 14.55 -2.08 -7.73
C TYR A 178 13.10 -1.97 -8.13
N GLN A 179 12.83 -1.81 -9.42
CA GLN A 179 11.46 -1.74 -9.93
C GLN A 179 10.73 -3.08 -9.74
N VAL A 180 9.54 -3.02 -9.13
CA VAL A 180 8.64 -4.19 -8.98
C VAL A 180 7.35 -4.02 -9.80
N ALA A 181 7.04 -2.78 -10.19
CA ALA A 181 5.98 -2.43 -11.13
C ALA A 181 6.38 -1.14 -11.89
N SER A 182 5.58 -0.75 -12.89
CA SER A 182 5.89 0.37 -13.80
C SER A 182 6.21 1.70 -13.12
N THR A 183 5.63 1.97 -11.94
CA THR A 183 5.82 3.22 -11.19
C THR A 183 6.17 2.98 -9.73
N THR A 184 6.63 1.76 -9.40
CA THR A 184 6.89 1.37 -8.02
C THR A 184 8.17 0.57 -7.92
N SER A 185 9.07 1.02 -7.05
CA SER A 185 10.27 0.31 -6.66
C SER A 185 10.18 -0.18 -5.22
N ARG A 186 10.96 -1.20 -4.88
CA ARG A 186 11.08 -1.77 -3.54
C ARG A 186 12.55 -1.81 -3.14
N TRP A 187 12.83 -1.56 -1.87
CA TRP A 187 14.21 -1.56 -1.38
C TRP A 187 14.70 -2.99 -1.15
N TRP A 188 15.87 -3.32 -1.71
CA TRP A 188 16.62 -4.55 -1.52
C TRP A 188 17.88 -4.26 -0.71
N THR A 189 18.18 -5.04 0.32
CA THR A 189 19.33 -4.81 1.21
C THR A 189 20.64 -5.38 0.68
N GLY A 190 20.62 -6.11 -0.43
CA GLY A 190 21.73 -6.99 -0.85
C GLY A 190 21.54 -8.45 -0.39
N ALA A 191 20.66 -8.70 0.59
CA ALA A 191 20.36 -10.05 1.09
C ALA A 191 18.87 -10.37 1.14
N ARG A 192 18.01 -9.37 1.37
CA ARG A 192 16.55 -9.54 1.45
C ARG A 192 15.81 -8.28 1.01
N TRP A 193 14.55 -8.47 0.61
CA TRP A 193 13.65 -7.38 0.30
C TRP A 193 13.10 -6.74 1.57
N SER A 194 12.96 -5.43 1.55
CA SER A 194 12.27 -4.69 2.61
C SER A 194 10.76 -4.63 2.38
N GLN A 195 10.04 -4.28 3.44
CA GLN A 195 8.61 -3.99 3.41
C GLN A 195 8.31 -2.56 2.93
N TYR A 196 9.25 -1.85 2.33
CA TYR A 196 9.05 -0.47 1.87
C TYR A 196 9.03 -0.37 0.35
N VAL A 197 8.06 0.36 -0.16
CA VAL A 197 7.95 0.70 -1.58
C VAL A 197 8.12 2.20 -1.77
N GLN A 198 8.74 2.59 -2.87
CA GLN A 198 8.82 3.96 -3.32
C GLN A 198 7.92 4.13 -4.54
N SER A 199 7.13 5.19 -4.53
CA SER A 199 6.30 5.61 -5.66
C SER A 199 6.40 7.13 -5.83
N ARG A 200 5.66 7.69 -6.79
CA ARG A 200 5.50 9.16 -6.91
C ARG A 200 4.98 9.84 -5.65
N PHE A 201 4.37 9.09 -4.73
CA PHE A 201 3.81 9.59 -3.49
C PHE A 201 4.71 9.37 -2.27
N GLY A 202 6.00 9.12 -2.48
CA GLY A 202 6.99 8.90 -1.43
C GLY A 202 7.23 7.44 -1.08
N VAL A 203 8.09 7.23 -0.08
CA VAL A 203 8.42 5.92 0.47
C VAL A 203 7.39 5.51 1.52
N ARG A 204 6.87 4.28 1.40
CA ARG A 204 5.76 3.81 2.23
C ARG A 204 5.96 2.37 2.69
N PRO A 205 5.62 2.05 3.94
CA PRO A 205 5.61 0.68 4.42
C PRO A 205 4.40 -0.10 3.90
N THR A 206 4.61 -1.38 3.63
CA THR A 206 3.65 -2.33 3.06
C THR A 206 3.39 -3.54 3.97
N PHE A 207 3.62 -3.40 5.29
CA PHE A 207 3.39 -4.48 6.27
C PHE A 207 1.95 -5.04 6.27
N HIS A 208 0.96 -4.25 5.85
CA HIS A 208 -0.43 -4.68 5.71
C HIS A 208 -0.72 -5.39 4.37
N GLY A 209 0.26 -5.45 3.47
CA GLY A 209 0.15 -5.95 2.10
C GLY A 209 -0.46 -7.35 1.97
N PRO A 210 0.01 -8.36 2.73
CA PRO A 210 -0.57 -9.71 2.68
C PRO A 210 -2.07 -9.75 3.01
N ARG A 211 -2.49 -9.00 4.04
CA ARG A 211 -3.90 -8.93 4.43
C ARG A 211 -4.71 -8.17 3.39
N SER A 212 -4.22 -7.01 2.93
CA SER A 212 -4.93 -6.20 1.93
C SER A 212 -5.06 -6.91 0.59
N TYR A 213 -4.04 -7.63 0.14
CA TYR A 213 -4.12 -8.43 -1.08
C TYR A 213 -5.15 -9.56 -0.95
N ARG A 214 -5.17 -10.26 0.19
CA ARG A 214 -6.19 -11.27 0.46
C ARG A 214 -7.59 -10.66 0.40
N VAL A 215 -7.84 -9.59 1.16
CA VAL A 215 -9.13 -8.89 1.16
C VAL A 215 -9.53 -8.45 -0.24
N TYR A 216 -8.59 -7.89 -1.01
CA TYR A 216 -8.81 -7.50 -2.40
C TYR A 216 -9.29 -8.68 -3.28
N VAL A 217 -8.62 -9.83 -3.20
CA VAL A 217 -9.01 -11.02 -3.97
C VAL A 217 -10.38 -11.53 -3.54
N TRP A 218 -10.67 -11.59 -2.24
CA TRP A 218 -11.99 -12.01 -1.73
C TRP A 218 -13.11 -11.07 -2.18
N LEU A 219 -12.91 -9.75 -2.09
CA LEU A 219 -13.90 -8.77 -2.56
C LEU A 219 -14.13 -8.87 -4.06
N SER A 220 -13.05 -9.05 -4.85
CA SER A 220 -13.16 -9.17 -6.30
C SER A 220 -13.94 -10.44 -6.70
N TRP A 221 -13.65 -11.59 -6.08
CA TRP A 221 -14.44 -12.81 -6.27
C TRP A 221 -15.88 -12.66 -5.78
N GLY A 222 -16.10 -12.03 -4.63
CA GLY A 222 -17.43 -11.74 -4.12
C GLY A 222 -18.27 -10.92 -5.10
N MET A 223 -17.67 -9.92 -5.76
CA MET A 223 -18.33 -9.13 -6.81
C MET A 223 -18.68 -9.98 -8.04
N VAL A 224 -17.80 -10.88 -8.48
CA VAL A 224 -18.08 -11.79 -9.60
C VAL A 224 -19.24 -12.72 -9.25
N VAL A 225 -19.20 -13.37 -8.09
CA VAL A 225 -20.27 -14.28 -7.63
C VAL A 225 -21.59 -13.53 -7.51
N PHE A 226 -21.58 -12.34 -6.91
CA PHE A 226 -22.77 -11.49 -6.82
C PHE A 226 -23.30 -11.10 -8.20
N GLY A 227 -22.42 -10.74 -9.14
CA GLY A 227 -22.78 -10.46 -10.52
C GLY A 227 -23.45 -11.65 -11.21
N VAL A 228 -22.93 -12.86 -11.06
CA VAL A 228 -23.52 -14.10 -11.59
C VAL A 228 -24.90 -14.37 -10.99
N LEU A 229 -25.07 -14.18 -9.69
CA LEU A 229 -26.37 -14.34 -9.04
C LEU A 229 -27.40 -13.34 -9.58
N LEU A 230 -27.02 -12.08 -9.76
CA LEU A 230 -27.89 -11.06 -10.36
C LEU A 230 -28.25 -11.38 -11.82
N LEU A 231 -27.32 -11.92 -12.60
CA LEU A 231 -27.60 -12.41 -13.95
C LEU A 231 -28.67 -13.50 -13.96
N ILE A 232 -28.51 -14.52 -13.10
CA ILE A 232 -29.47 -15.62 -12.98
C ILE A 232 -30.85 -15.09 -12.57
N VAL A 233 -30.91 -14.26 -11.52
CA VAL A 233 -32.15 -13.64 -11.07
C VAL A 233 -32.79 -12.79 -12.17
N GLY A 234 -32.01 -11.99 -12.89
CA GLY A 234 -32.48 -11.18 -14.00
C GLY A 234 -33.12 -12.01 -15.11
N ILE A 235 -32.46 -13.09 -15.54
CA ILE A 235 -32.98 -14.02 -16.55
C ILE A 235 -34.28 -14.67 -16.09
N VAL A 236 -34.33 -15.14 -14.84
CA VAL A 236 -35.54 -15.77 -14.27
C VAL A 236 -36.69 -14.77 -14.26
N LEU A 237 -36.49 -13.55 -13.76
CA LEU A 237 -37.54 -12.51 -13.71
C LEU A 237 -38.04 -12.13 -15.11
N MET A 238 -37.14 -12.03 -16.10
CA MET A 238 -37.52 -11.78 -17.49
C MET A 238 -38.35 -12.93 -18.07
N SER A 239 -38.00 -14.18 -17.76
CA SER A 239 -38.74 -15.35 -18.22
C SER A 239 -40.14 -15.44 -17.61
N LEU A 240 -40.27 -15.10 -16.32
CA LEU A 240 -41.56 -15.04 -15.62
C LEU A 240 -42.42 -13.88 -16.13
N GLY A 241 -41.81 -12.72 -16.42
CA GLY A 241 -42.49 -11.56 -16.97
C GLY A 241 -42.99 -11.74 -18.40
N ALA A 242 -42.31 -12.55 -19.22
CA ALA A 242 -42.68 -12.78 -20.61
C ALA A 242 -44.03 -13.50 -20.79
N GLY A 243 -44.51 -14.23 -19.78
CA GLY A 243 -45.81 -14.91 -19.80
C GLY A 243 -46.98 -14.09 -19.27
N ALA A 244 -46.72 -12.92 -18.66
CA ALA A 244 -47.76 -12.05 -18.14
C ALA A 244 -48.27 -11.11 -19.24
N SER A 245 -49.59 -10.85 -19.27
CA SER A 245 -50.19 -9.89 -20.20
C SER A 245 -49.66 -8.45 -20.01
N ASP A 246 -49.11 -8.16 -18.83
CA ASP A 246 -48.46 -6.89 -18.50
C ASP A 246 -46.94 -7.04 -18.43
N TYR A 247 -46.27 -6.65 -19.52
CA TYR A 247 -44.80 -6.53 -19.61
C TYR A 247 -44.17 -5.49 -18.64
N GLY A 248 -44.93 -4.95 -17.69
CA GLY A 248 -44.67 -3.65 -17.07
C GLY A 248 -43.50 -3.59 -16.10
N LEU A 249 -43.48 -4.42 -15.05
CA LEU A 249 -42.57 -4.23 -13.91
C LEU A 249 -41.57 -5.37 -13.72
N THR A 250 -42.02 -6.63 -13.71
CA THR A 250 -41.14 -7.79 -13.46
C THR A 250 -40.04 -7.91 -14.51
N THR A 251 -40.38 -7.68 -15.78
CA THR A 251 -39.42 -7.66 -16.89
C THR A 251 -38.41 -6.53 -16.72
N VAL A 252 -38.87 -5.33 -16.34
CA VAL A 252 -37.98 -4.17 -16.11
C VAL A 252 -37.02 -4.43 -14.95
N VAL A 253 -37.51 -4.97 -13.83
CA VAL A 253 -36.66 -5.37 -12.69
C VAL A 253 -35.66 -6.44 -13.13
N GLY A 254 -36.10 -7.41 -13.94
CA GLY A 254 -35.23 -8.44 -14.51
C GLY A 254 -34.12 -7.88 -15.39
N VAL A 255 -34.43 -6.92 -16.26
CA VAL A 255 -33.43 -6.21 -17.10
C VAL A 255 -32.45 -5.42 -16.24
N VAL A 256 -32.92 -4.69 -15.22
CA VAL A 256 -32.05 -3.94 -14.31
C VAL A 256 -31.12 -4.89 -13.54
N ALA A 257 -31.64 -6.01 -13.04
CA ALA A 257 -30.83 -7.03 -12.37
C ALA A 257 -29.80 -7.65 -13.32
N LEU A 258 -30.18 -7.97 -14.56
CA LEU A 258 -29.29 -8.49 -15.59
C LEU A 258 -28.14 -7.51 -15.87
N LEU A 259 -28.46 -6.24 -16.16
CA LEU A 259 -27.45 -5.21 -16.44
C LEU A 259 -26.53 -4.96 -15.24
N GLY A 260 -27.08 -4.93 -14.03
CA GLY A 260 -26.31 -4.87 -12.79
C GLY A 260 -25.37 -6.07 -12.66
N GLY A 261 -25.87 -7.28 -12.95
CA GLY A 261 -25.08 -8.51 -12.95
C GLY A 261 -23.91 -8.47 -13.93
N ILE A 262 -24.12 -8.01 -15.16
CA ILE A 262 -23.06 -7.79 -16.15
C ILE A 262 -22.02 -6.81 -15.60
N LEU A 263 -22.46 -5.66 -15.09
CA LEU A 263 -21.57 -4.62 -14.59
C LEU A 263 -20.68 -5.13 -13.44
N PHE A 264 -21.27 -5.78 -12.43
CA PHE A 264 -20.53 -6.32 -11.29
C PHE A 264 -19.60 -7.48 -11.70
N GLY A 265 -20.05 -8.34 -12.61
CA GLY A 265 -19.24 -9.44 -13.15
C GLY A 265 -18.02 -8.95 -13.91
N VAL A 266 -18.20 -7.98 -14.83
CA VAL A 266 -17.11 -7.35 -15.59
C VAL A 266 -16.16 -6.61 -14.66
N LEU A 267 -16.67 -5.79 -13.75
CA LEU A 267 -15.84 -5.04 -12.81
C LEU A 267 -15.01 -5.97 -11.91
N GLY A 268 -15.64 -7.01 -11.35
CA GLY A 268 -14.94 -8.03 -10.56
C GLY A 268 -13.89 -8.79 -11.37
N GLY A 269 -14.21 -9.17 -12.61
CA GLY A 269 -13.28 -9.83 -13.54
C GLY A 269 -12.07 -8.94 -13.89
N VAL A 270 -12.29 -7.66 -14.18
CA VAL A 270 -11.22 -6.68 -14.42
C VAL A 270 -10.34 -6.54 -13.18
N LEU A 271 -10.90 -6.41 -11.99
CA LEU A 271 -10.12 -6.37 -10.75
C LEU A 271 -9.28 -7.65 -10.57
N LEU A 272 -9.86 -8.83 -10.80
CA LEU A 272 -9.09 -10.09 -10.75
C LEU A 272 -7.95 -10.12 -11.79
N ALA A 273 -8.17 -9.58 -13.00
CA ALA A 273 -7.13 -9.46 -14.02
C ALA A 273 -5.98 -8.53 -13.58
N PHE A 274 -6.25 -7.49 -12.77
CA PHE A 274 -5.23 -6.63 -12.16
C PHE A 274 -4.56 -7.23 -10.92
N SER A 275 -5.03 -8.37 -10.41
CA SER A 275 -4.47 -8.98 -9.18
C SER A 275 -2.96 -9.30 -9.25
N PRO A 276 -2.35 -9.70 -10.38
CA PRO A 276 -0.90 -9.92 -10.43
C PRO A 276 -0.10 -8.62 -10.20
N MET A 277 -0.61 -7.49 -10.71
CA MET A 277 0.00 -6.17 -10.51
C MET A 277 -0.09 -5.76 -9.05
N GLN A 278 -1.26 -5.92 -8.43
CA GLN A 278 -1.46 -5.65 -7.00
C GLN A 278 -0.58 -6.55 -6.12
N ARG A 279 -0.42 -7.82 -6.50
CA ARG A 279 0.46 -8.76 -5.80
C ARG A 279 1.91 -8.28 -5.77
N ARG A 280 2.45 -7.81 -6.90
CA ARG A 280 3.83 -7.29 -6.99
C ARG A 280 4.05 -6.02 -6.16
N MET A 281 3.02 -5.18 -6.04
CA MET A 281 3.08 -3.95 -5.24
C MET A 281 2.98 -4.25 -3.73
N LEU A 282 2.05 -5.12 -3.33
CA LEU A 282 1.72 -5.35 -1.92
C LEU A 282 2.58 -6.42 -1.25
N LEU A 283 3.00 -7.45 -1.99
CA LEU A 283 3.79 -8.54 -1.45
C LEU A 283 5.27 -8.33 -1.73
N VAL A 284 6.08 -8.85 -0.82
CA VAL A 284 7.52 -8.94 -1.00
C VAL A 284 7.83 -10.01 -2.06
N PRO A 285 8.66 -9.72 -3.08
CA PRO A 285 9.10 -10.73 -4.03
C PRO A 285 9.87 -11.86 -3.33
N ALA A 286 9.70 -13.10 -3.80
CA ALA A 286 10.37 -14.26 -3.22
C ALA A 286 11.82 -14.43 -3.70
N ALA A 287 12.09 -14.04 -4.95
CA ALA A 287 13.41 -14.11 -5.56
C ALA A 287 14.16 -12.78 -5.40
N PRO A 288 15.51 -12.78 -5.37
CA PRO A 288 16.29 -11.54 -5.45
C PRO A 288 16.00 -10.77 -6.75
N PRO A 289 16.36 -9.48 -6.83
CA PRO A 289 16.27 -8.73 -8.08
C PRO A 289 17.06 -9.43 -9.19
N ALA A 290 16.52 -9.44 -10.41
CA ALA A 290 17.31 -9.86 -11.57
C ALA A 290 18.46 -8.87 -11.78
N ALA A 291 19.66 -9.40 -12.01
CA ALA A 291 20.86 -8.62 -12.31
C ALA A 291 20.74 -7.91 -13.67
#